data_AF-A0A258LM96-F1
#
_entry.id   AF-A0A258LM96-F1
#
_cell.length_a   1.000
_cell.length_b   1.000
_cell.length_c   1.000
_cell.angle_alpha   90.00
_cell.angle_beta   90.00
_cell.angle_gamma   90.00
#
_symmetry.space_group_name_H-M   'P 1'
#
loop_
_entity.id
_entity.type
_entity.pdbx_description
1 polymer ?
#
loop_
_entity_poly.entity_id
_entity_poly.type
_entity_poly.pdbx_seq_one_letter_code
_entity_poly.pdbx_strand_id
1 'polypeptide(L)'
;MRITANQKQEIANATLVKLDALANRRQVWQRDFYDKSNKALYALLSDCLGMYYEIKGSSAEKVVLEGIKANLEGRGIKVQTSTPVLTLIVKYVFNAERRRASAYSRALRVAAKESISVGNFAEWVIKVGGIEEVASTKGITDETIKKRSQLDNKVAEVKQLLVNQLQHPLSLVPKTALAHPADSAEYTLLIGKMLASGQTQVLSVVPGSTTAMIEQAIRKIAQELLNKVDEHIKAQAELAAQAAITEAANQAYFKEMA
;
A
#
# COMPACT_ATOMS: atom_id res chain seq x y z
N MET A 1 37.47 34.70 6.25
CA MET A 1 38.12 33.69 5.38
C MET A 1 37.04 33.01 4.55
N ARG A 2 37.01 33.16 3.22
CA ARG A 2 36.00 32.53 2.35
C ARG A 2 36.42 31.10 2.05
N ILE A 3 35.54 30.14 2.33
CA ILE A 3 35.78 28.72 2.12
C ILE A 3 35.74 28.42 0.60
N THR A 4 36.73 27.67 0.10
CA THR A 4 36.87 27.34 -1.33
C THR A 4 35.79 26.34 -1.79
N ALA A 5 35.55 26.23 -3.10
CA ALA A 5 34.58 25.29 -3.66
C ALA A 5 34.88 23.82 -3.29
N ASN A 6 36.17 23.43 -3.29
CA ASN A 6 36.60 22.08 -2.88
C ASN A 6 36.28 21.80 -1.42
N GLN A 7 36.56 22.73 -0.51
CA GLN A 7 36.23 22.59 0.91
C GLN A 7 34.71 22.51 1.15
N LYS A 8 33.89 23.22 0.36
CA LYS A 8 32.42 23.07 0.42
C LYS A 8 31.99 21.66 -0.01
N GLN A 9 32.60 21.11 -1.05
CA GLN A 9 32.32 19.76 -1.53
C GLN A 9 32.75 18.69 -0.52
N GLU A 10 33.90 18.86 0.13
CA GLU A 10 34.35 17.96 1.20
C GLU A 10 33.40 17.96 2.39
N ILE A 11 32.94 19.14 2.84
CA ILE A 11 31.95 19.26 3.91
C ILE A 11 30.61 18.60 3.50
N ALA A 12 30.17 18.80 2.25
CA ALA A 12 28.96 18.17 1.74
C ALA A 12 29.08 16.64 1.75
N ASN A 13 30.17 16.09 1.20
CA ASN A 13 30.42 14.64 1.19
C ASN A 13 30.48 14.06 2.61
N ALA A 14 31.19 14.73 3.53
CA ALA A 14 31.26 14.30 4.93
C ALA A 14 29.89 14.36 5.63
N THR A 15 29.03 15.30 5.26
CA THR A 15 27.66 15.41 5.79
C THR A 15 26.76 14.31 5.22
N LEU A 16 26.85 14.00 3.93
CA LEU A 16 26.10 12.93 3.30
C LEU A 16 26.44 11.56 3.92
N VAL A 17 27.72 11.28 4.19
CA VAL A 17 28.13 10.04 4.89
C VAL A 17 27.46 9.91 6.27
N LYS A 18 27.34 11.03 7.01
CA LYS A 18 26.63 11.02 8.31
C LYS A 18 25.13 10.78 8.14
N LEU A 19 24.51 11.35 7.11
CA LEU A 19 23.10 11.12 6.80
C LEU A 19 22.85 9.67 6.37
N ASP A 20 23.74 9.07 5.59
CA ASP A 20 23.67 7.66 5.20
C ASP A 20 23.77 6.74 6.43
N ALA A 21 24.66 7.06 7.37
CA ALA A 21 24.75 6.34 8.63
C ALA A 21 23.44 6.43 9.45
N LEU A 22 22.76 7.59 9.46
CA LEU A 22 21.46 7.75 10.09
C LEU A 22 20.37 6.96 9.37
N ALA A 23 20.35 6.97 8.03
CA ALA A 23 19.40 6.21 7.22
C ALA A 23 19.53 4.70 7.48
N ASN A 24 20.77 4.19 7.53
CA ASN A 24 21.05 2.80 7.87
C ASN A 24 20.58 2.45 9.28
N ARG A 25 20.87 3.29 10.28
CA ARG A 25 20.39 3.09 11.65
C ARG A 25 18.86 3.05 11.71
N ARG A 26 18.18 3.92 10.96
CA ARG A 26 16.71 3.94 10.85
C ARG A 26 16.17 2.66 10.22
N GLN A 27 16.81 2.10 9.19
CA GLN A 27 16.41 0.83 8.58
C GLN A 27 16.53 -0.34 9.56
N VAL A 28 17.67 -0.42 10.28
CA VAL A 28 17.87 -1.43 11.33
C VAL A 28 16.81 -1.30 12.41
N TRP A 29 16.56 -0.07 12.88
CA TRP A 29 15.52 0.18 13.87
C TRP A 29 14.13 -0.24 13.39
N GLN A 30 13.79 0.05 12.13
CA GLN A 30 12.50 -0.32 11.56
C GLN A 30 12.33 -1.85 11.56
N ARG A 31 13.29 -2.58 10.98
CA ARG A 31 13.22 -4.04 10.87
C ARG A 31 13.19 -4.72 12.25
N ASP A 32 14.07 -4.29 13.15
CA ASP A 32 14.33 -5.04 14.38
C ASP A 32 13.36 -4.68 15.51
N PHE A 33 12.78 -3.49 15.50
CA PHE A 33 11.88 -3.01 16.55
C PHE A 33 10.49 -2.67 16.02
N TYR A 34 10.39 -1.78 15.02
CA TYR A 34 9.10 -1.27 14.57
C TYR A 34 8.22 -2.38 13.95
N ASP A 35 8.75 -3.10 12.96
CA ASP A 35 8.00 -4.13 12.23
C ASP A 35 7.66 -5.32 13.14
N LYS A 36 8.60 -5.74 14.01
CA LYS A 36 8.34 -6.79 15.01
C LYS A 36 7.29 -6.38 16.02
N SER A 37 7.35 -5.15 16.53
CA SER A 37 6.36 -4.63 17.48
C SER A 37 4.98 -4.54 16.85
N ASN A 38 4.89 -4.09 15.60
CA ASN A 38 3.63 -4.06 14.87
C ASN A 38 3.09 -5.47 14.61
N LYS A 39 3.94 -6.43 14.23
CA LYS A 39 3.52 -7.82 14.06
C LYS A 39 2.95 -8.41 15.36
N ALA A 40 3.61 -8.18 16.49
CA ALA A 40 3.13 -8.62 17.79
C ALA A 40 1.80 -7.93 18.17
N LEU A 41 1.68 -6.63 17.91
CA LEU A 41 0.43 -5.88 18.11
C LEU A 41 -0.71 -6.47 17.27
N TYR A 42 -0.46 -6.80 15.99
CA TYR A 42 -1.49 -7.32 15.09
C TYR A 42 -1.94 -8.73 15.49
N ALA A 43 -1.02 -9.56 16.01
CA ALA A 43 -1.37 -10.85 16.60
C ALA A 43 -2.33 -10.67 17.79
N LEU A 44 -2.00 -9.79 18.74
CA LEU A 44 -2.85 -9.55 19.91
C LEU A 44 -4.23 -8.95 19.54
N LEU A 45 -4.27 -8.09 18.52
CA LEU A 45 -5.53 -7.58 17.97
C LEU A 45 -6.33 -8.68 17.27
N SER A 46 -5.66 -9.63 16.62
CA SER A 46 -6.31 -10.80 16.04
C SER A 46 -6.97 -11.67 17.12
N ASP A 47 -6.28 -11.92 18.24
CA ASP A 47 -6.85 -12.64 19.37
C ASP A 47 -8.09 -11.92 19.93
N CYS A 48 -8.05 -10.57 19.96
CA CYS A 48 -9.22 -9.77 20.34
C CYS A 48 -10.41 -9.95 19.36
N LEU A 49 -10.13 -10.13 18.06
CA LEU A 49 -11.15 -10.45 17.05
C LEU A 49 -11.73 -11.85 17.28
N GLY A 50 -10.88 -12.83 17.61
CA GLY A 50 -11.30 -14.19 17.97
C GLY A 50 -12.25 -14.19 19.16
N MET A 51 -11.88 -13.52 20.26
CA MET A 51 -12.75 -13.36 21.44
C MET A 51 -14.09 -12.71 21.08
N TYR A 52 -14.11 -11.76 20.15
CA TYR A 52 -15.36 -11.17 19.70
C TYR A 52 -16.26 -12.19 19.01
N TYR A 53 -15.71 -13.02 18.11
CA TYR A 53 -16.49 -14.06 17.43
C TYR A 53 -16.98 -15.16 18.38
N GLU A 54 -16.24 -15.48 19.44
CA GLU A 54 -16.68 -16.43 20.47
C GLU A 54 -17.79 -15.86 21.37
N ILE A 55 -17.67 -14.59 21.76
CA ILE A 55 -18.63 -13.95 22.67
C ILE A 55 -19.94 -13.64 21.94
N LYS A 56 -19.84 -13.10 20.71
CA LYS A 56 -20.99 -12.56 19.98
C LYS A 56 -21.91 -13.68 19.51
N GLY A 57 -23.16 -13.68 19.97
CA GLY A 57 -24.14 -14.71 19.65
C GLY A 57 -24.09 -15.93 20.58
N SER A 58 -23.21 -15.95 21.58
CA SER A 58 -23.17 -17.00 22.59
C SER A 58 -24.33 -16.86 23.59
N SER A 59 -24.77 -17.98 24.19
CA SER A 59 -25.79 -17.97 25.24
C SER A 59 -25.35 -17.21 26.49
N ALA A 60 -24.05 -17.08 26.72
CA ALA A 60 -23.45 -16.36 27.84
C ALA A 60 -23.07 -14.91 27.51
N GLU A 61 -23.37 -14.40 26.31
CA GLU A 61 -22.91 -13.07 25.84
C GLU A 61 -23.17 -11.98 26.88
N LYS A 62 -24.40 -11.90 27.40
CA LYS A 62 -24.78 -10.87 28.39
C LYS A 62 -23.94 -10.95 29.67
N VAL A 63 -23.78 -12.14 30.23
CA VAL A 63 -23.03 -12.38 31.48
C VAL A 63 -21.56 -12.03 31.29
N VAL A 64 -20.97 -12.43 30.16
CA VAL A 64 -19.56 -12.11 29.84
C VAL A 64 -19.37 -10.61 29.69
N LEU A 65 -20.25 -9.92 28.97
CA LEU A 65 -20.16 -8.46 28.77
C LEU A 65 -20.34 -7.68 30.08
N GLU A 66 -21.22 -8.14 30.97
CA GLU A 66 -21.38 -7.56 32.31
C GLU A 66 -20.13 -7.78 33.16
N GLY A 67 -19.54 -8.98 33.14
CA GLY A 67 -18.28 -9.28 33.82
C GLY A 67 -17.11 -8.42 33.32
N ILE A 68 -17.00 -8.20 32.01
CA ILE A 68 -15.98 -7.32 31.42
C ILE A 68 -16.17 -5.89 31.91
N LYS A 69 -17.40 -5.37 31.92
CA LYS A 69 -17.69 -3.99 32.38
C LYS A 69 -17.35 -3.81 33.85
N ALA A 70 -17.79 -4.72 34.72
CA ALA A 70 -17.48 -4.67 36.15
C ALA A 70 -15.97 -4.70 36.42
N ASN A 71 -15.23 -5.54 35.68
CA ASN A 71 -13.78 -5.60 35.82
C ASN A 71 -13.09 -4.30 35.35
N LEU A 72 -13.53 -3.72 34.23
CA LEU A 72 -13.03 -2.43 33.74
C LEU A 72 -13.29 -1.30 34.75
N GLU A 73 -14.48 -1.26 35.35
CA GLU A 73 -14.84 -0.31 36.40
C GLU A 73 -13.96 -0.47 37.65
N GLY A 74 -13.70 -1.72 38.07
CA GLY A 74 -12.78 -2.01 39.16
C GLY A 74 -11.33 -1.55 38.90
N ARG A 75 -10.93 -1.43 37.63
CA ARG A 75 -9.64 -0.84 37.21
C ARG A 75 -9.68 0.68 37.02
N GLY A 76 -10.81 1.34 37.30
CA GLY A 76 -11.01 2.77 37.09
C GLY A 76 -11.23 3.18 35.62
N ILE A 77 -11.50 2.22 34.73
CA ILE A 77 -11.71 2.47 33.30
C ILE A 77 -13.20 2.68 33.04
N LYS A 78 -13.59 3.93 32.80
CA LYS A 78 -14.99 4.28 32.51
C LYS A 78 -15.45 3.67 31.17
N VAL A 79 -16.62 3.04 31.19
CA VAL A 79 -17.34 2.49 30.05
C VAL A 79 -18.81 2.91 30.09
N GLN A 80 -19.44 3.07 28.93
CA GLN A 80 -20.87 3.38 28.81
C GLN A 80 -21.65 2.12 28.44
N THR A 81 -22.95 2.10 28.72
CA THR A 81 -23.84 0.98 28.37
C THR A 81 -23.82 0.66 26.88
N SER A 82 -23.79 1.69 26.03
CA SER A 82 -23.75 1.61 24.56
C SER A 82 -22.34 1.34 23.99
N THR A 83 -21.34 1.10 24.83
CA THR A 83 -19.98 0.82 24.37
C THR A 83 -19.97 -0.46 23.53
N PRO A 84 -19.45 -0.44 22.29
CA PRO A 84 -19.39 -1.63 21.45
C PRO A 84 -18.59 -2.75 22.09
N VAL A 85 -18.97 -4.01 21.85
CA VAL A 85 -18.29 -5.20 22.40
C VAL A 85 -16.80 -5.20 22.10
N LEU A 86 -16.42 -4.96 20.85
CA LEU A 86 -15.00 -4.84 20.45
C LEU A 86 -14.25 -3.73 21.19
N THR A 87 -14.92 -2.63 21.56
CA THR A 87 -14.30 -1.57 22.37
C THR A 87 -14.07 -2.05 23.81
N LEU A 88 -14.99 -2.84 24.37
CA LEU A 88 -14.84 -3.43 25.70
C LEU A 88 -13.67 -4.41 25.74
N ILE A 89 -13.58 -5.32 24.77
CA ILE A 89 -12.49 -6.30 24.64
C ILE A 89 -11.13 -5.57 24.54
N VAL A 90 -11.02 -4.59 23.64
CA VAL A 90 -9.77 -3.83 23.46
C VAL A 90 -9.38 -3.08 24.73
N LYS A 91 -10.33 -2.43 25.42
CA LYS A 91 -10.04 -1.74 26.70
C LYS A 91 -9.55 -2.73 27.77
N TYR A 92 -10.11 -3.93 27.80
CA TYR A 92 -9.76 -4.97 28.76
C TYR A 92 -8.32 -5.47 28.56
N VAL A 93 -7.94 -5.73 27.32
CA VAL A 93 -6.63 -6.29 26.96
C VAL A 93 -5.53 -5.24 27.00
N PHE A 94 -5.75 -4.07 26.41
CA PHE A 94 -4.67 -3.09 26.21
C PHE A 94 -4.53 -2.06 27.33
N ASN A 95 -5.51 -1.97 28.24
CA ASN A 95 -5.65 -0.83 29.14
C ASN A 95 -5.46 0.52 28.40
N ALA A 96 -5.90 0.56 27.14
CA ALA A 96 -5.52 1.63 26.23
C ALA A 96 -6.28 2.91 26.55
N GLU A 97 -5.57 4.04 26.43
CA GLU A 97 -6.19 5.35 26.46
C GLU A 97 -7.24 5.50 25.35
N ARG A 98 -8.18 6.43 25.53
CA ARG A 98 -9.37 6.57 24.70
C ARG A 98 -9.10 6.57 23.20
N ARG A 99 -8.04 7.25 22.74
CA ARG A 99 -7.70 7.39 21.32
C ARG A 99 -7.25 6.05 20.71
N ARG A 100 -6.31 5.36 21.35
CA ARG A 100 -5.79 4.06 20.89
C ARG A 100 -6.87 2.98 20.91
N ALA A 101 -7.63 2.90 22.01
CA ALA A 101 -8.74 1.95 22.11
C ALA A 101 -9.78 2.17 20.99
N SER A 102 -10.06 3.43 20.64
CA SER A 102 -10.97 3.77 19.55
C SER A 102 -10.43 3.32 18.20
N ALA A 103 -9.17 3.61 17.88
CA ALA A 103 -8.54 3.21 16.62
C ALA A 103 -8.57 1.67 16.44
N TYR A 104 -8.10 0.92 17.43
CA TYR A 104 -8.09 -0.54 17.41
C TYR A 104 -9.49 -1.12 17.26
N SER A 105 -10.43 -0.60 18.05
CA SER A 105 -11.81 -1.06 17.98
C SER A 105 -12.47 -0.76 16.62
N ARG A 106 -12.14 0.38 15.98
CA ARG A 106 -12.58 0.69 14.61
C ARG A 106 -12.02 -0.32 13.62
N ALA A 107 -10.72 -0.60 13.68
CA ALA A 107 -10.10 -1.56 12.78
C ALA A 107 -10.71 -2.97 12.91
N LEU A 108 -10.93 -3.43 14.14
CA LEU A 108 -11.55 -4.74 14.39
C LEU A 108 -13.01 -4.79 13.93
N ARG A 109 -13.76 -3.68 14.03
CA ARG A 109 -15.13 -3.62 13.51
C ARG A 109 -15.17 -3.71 11.98
N VAL A 110 -14.22 -3.10 11.30
CA VAL A 110 -14.08 -3.23 9.83
C VAL A 110 -13.77 -4.68 9.48
N ALA A 111 -12.80 -5.30 10.16
CA ALA A 111 -12.47 -6.71 9.97
C ALA A 111 -13.67 -7.64 10.20
N ALA A 112 -14.44 -7.43 11.27
CA ALA A 112 -15.65 -8.19 11.55
C ALA A 112 -16.74 -7.99 10.49
N LYS A 113 -16.90 -6.77 9.97
CA LYS A 113 -17.85 -6.47 8.89
C LYS A 113 -17.45 -7.15 7.57
N GLU A 114 -16.16 -7.18 7.27
CA GLU A 114 -15.60 -7.84 6.09
C GLU A 114 -15.43 -9.37 6.28
N SER A 115 -15.87 -9.91 7.43
CA SER A 115 -15.75 -11.34 7.76
C SER A 115 -14.31 -11.87 7.67
N ILE A 116 -13.34 -11.04 8.05
CA ILE A 116 -11.93 -11.44 8.07
C ILE A 116 -11.74 -12.49 9.17
N SER A 117 -11.11 -13.60 8.81
CA SER A 117 -10.75 -14.66 9.76
C SER A 117 -9.62 -14.21 10.68
N VAL A 118 -9.58 -14.77 11.89
CA VAL A 118 -8.52 -14.52 12.88
C VAL A 118 -7.13 -14.81 12.29
N GLY A 119 -6.98 -15.92 11.56
CA GLY A 119 -5.70 -16.27 10.92
C GLY A 119 -5.21 -15.23 9.90
N ASN A 120 -6.13 -14.56 9.20
CA ASN A 120 -5.78 -13.66 8.10
C ASN A 120 -5.72 -12.18 8.50
N PHE A 121 -6.14 -11.84 9.73
CA PHE A 121 -6.24 -10.45 10.18
C PHE A 121 -4.92 -9.68 10.05
N ALA A 122 -3.81 -10.26 10.51
CA ALA A 122 -2.52 -9.57 10.53
C ALA A 122 -2.01 -9.24 9.12
N GLU A 123 -2.11 -10.18 8.18
CA GLU A 123 -1.72 -9.98 6.78
C GLU A 123 -2.64 -8.96 6.10
N TRP A 124 -3.94 -9.03 6.37
CA TRP A 124 -4.91 -8.07 5.85
C TRP A 124 -4.61 -6.64 6.32
N VAL A 125 -4.31 -6.42 7.60
CA VAL A 125 -3.92 -5.10 8.12
C VAL A 125 -2.67 -4.56 7.43
N ILE A 126 -1.64 -5.40 7.22
CA ILE A 126 -0.40 -5.01 6.52
C ILE A 126 -0.73 -4.60 5.08
N LYS A 127 -1.55 -5.39 4.38
CA LYS A 127 -1.98 -5.09 3.00
C LYS A 127 -2.76 -3.77 2.91
N VAL A 128 -3.52 -3.43 3.95
CA VAL A 128 -4.28 -2.17 3.97
C VAL A 128 -3.38 -0.95 4.13
N GLY A 129 -2.26 -1.09 4.86
CA GLY A 129 -1.33 0.00 5.20
C GLY A 129 -1.17 0.22 6.71
N GLY A 130 -1.65 -0.71 7.54
CA GLY A 130 -1.56 -0.64 9.00
C GLY A 130 -2.89 -0.30 9.68
N ILE A 131 -2.90 -0.39 11.02
CA ILE A 131 -4.12 -0.24 11.83
C ILE A 131 -4.77 1.13 11.71
N GLU A 132 -3.99 2.20 11.64
CA GLU A 132 -4.55 3.56 11.51
C GLU A 132 -5.23 3.74 10.15
N GLU A 133 -4.74 3.13 9.07
CA GLU A 133 -5.40 3.15 7.77
C GLU A 133 -6.72 2.38 7.81
N VAL A 134 -6.70 1.17 8.38
CA VAL A 134 -7.91 0.36 8.61
C VAL A 134 -8.90 1.09 9.53
N ALA A 135 -8.43 1.83 10.54
CA ALA A 135 -9.30 2.56 11.47
C ALA A 135 -9.85 3.84 10.84
N SER A 136 -9.03 4.58 10.10
CA SER A 136 -9.35 5.82 9.38
C SER A 136 -10.38 5.58 8.28
N THR A 137 -10.39 4.37 7.73
CA THR A 137 -11.36 3.82 6.80
C THR A 137 -12.78 4.31 7.11
N LYS A 138 -13.24 5.32 6.36
CA LYS A 138 -14.67 5.62 6.11
C LYS A 138 -15.26 4.60 5.13
N GLY A 139 -14.79 3.34 5.19
CA GLY A 139 -14.88 2.36 4.12
C GLY A 139 -13.73 2.52 3.12
N ILE A 140 -12.99 1.45 2.85
CA ILE A 140 -12.29 1.30 1.58
C ILE A 140 -13.49 1.06 0.67
N THR A 141 -13.80 2.00 -0.20
CA THR A 141 -14.87 1.78 -1.18
C THR A 141 -14.55 0.49 -1.94
N ASP A 142 -15.56 -0.25 -2.39
CA ASP A 142 -15.34 -1.40 -3.28
C ASP A 142 -14.42 -1.01 -4.46
N GLU A 143 -14.50 0.25 -4.90
CA GLU A 143 -13.61 0.85 -5.87
C GLU A 143 -12.13 0.86 -5.46
N THR A 144 -11.79 1.12 -4.21
CA THR A 144 -10.40 1.15 -3.74
C THR A 144 -9.84 -0.27 -3.56
N ILE A 145 -10.67 -1.23 -3.14
CA ILE A 145 -10.30 -2.67 -3.14
C ILE A 145 -10.08 -3.13 -4.59
N LYS A 146 -11.02 -2.80 -5.48
CA LYS A 146 -10.95 -3.12 -6.91
C LYS A 146 -9.71 -2.51 -7.56
N LYS A 147 -9.41 -1.24 -7.30
CA LYS A 147 -8.20 -0.57 -7.82
C LYS A 147 -6.92 -1.23 -7.33
N ARG A 148 -6.85 -1.61 -6.04
CA ARG A 148 -5.69 -2.34 -5.50
C ARG A 148 -5.55 -3.72 -6.14
N SER A 149 -6.65 -4.47 -6.28
CA SER A 149 -6.64 -5.77 -6.94
C SER A 149 -6.28 -5.67 -8.43
N GLN A 150 -6.76 -4.65 -9.13
CA GLN A 150 -6.42 -4.39 -10.53
C GLN A 150 -4.92 -4.09 -10.67
N LEU A 151 -4.36 -3.30 -9.75
CA LEU A 151 -2.94 -3.00 -9.74
C LEU A 151 -2.09 -4.24 -9.45
N ASP A 152 -2.48 -5.06 -8.48
CA ASP A 152 -1.77 -6.31 -8.15
C ASP A 152 -1.81 -7.30 -9.33
N ASN A 153 -2.96 -7.43 -10.01
CA ASN A 153 -3.08 -8.24 -11.23
C ASN A 153 -2.20 -7.68 -12.36
N LYS A 154 -2.16 -6.36 -12.53
CA LYS A 154 -1.32 -5.74 -13.56
C LYS A 154 0.17 -5.89 -13.25
N VAL A 155 0.57 -5.86 -11.99
CA VAL A 155 1.95 -6.18 -11.58
C VAL A 155 2.33 -7.59 -11.99
N ALA A 156 1.45 -8.58 -11.80
CA ALA A 156 1.70 -9.95 -12.24
C ALA A 156 1.83 -10.04 -13.78
N GLU A 157 0.97 -9.34 -14.52
CA GLU A 157 1.05 -9.26 -15.99
C GLU A 157 2.36 -8.62 -16.47
N VAL A 158 2.81 -7.54 -15.82
CA VAL A 158 4.10 -6.89 -16.15
C VAL A 158 5.26 -7.85 -15.92
N LYS A 159 5.27 -8.62 -14.82
CA LYS A 159 6.31 -9.64 -14.59
C LYS A 159 6.36 -10.66 -15.72
N GLN A 160 5.20 -11.18 -16.17
CA GLN A 160 5.15 -12.11 -17.30
C GLN A 160 5.62 -11.46 -18.61
N LEU A 161 5.25 -10.20 -18.85
CA LEU A 161 5.71 -9.43 -20.01
C LEU A 161 7.23 -9.28 -20.02
N LEU A 162 7.84 -8.96 -18.88
CA LEU A 162 9.29 -8.82 -18.76
C LEU A 162 10.01 -10.14 -19.04
N VAL A 163 9.48 -11.27 -18.55
CA VAL A 163 10.01 -12.61 -18.86
C VAL A 163 9.94 -12.89 -20.36
N ASN A 164 8.81 -12.59 -21.01
CA ASN A 164 8.65 -12.79 -22.44
C ASN A 164 9.59 -11.89 -23.27
N GLN A 165 9.85 -10.67 -22.80
CA GLN A 165 10.78 -9.74 -23.45
C GLN A 165 12.24 -10.19 -23.40
N LEU A 166 12.60 -11.21 -22.61
CA LEU A 166 13.93 -11.80 -22.67
C LEU A 166 14.26 -12.39 -24.05
N GLN A 167 13.24 -12.84 -24.80
CA GLN A 167 13.44 -13.36 -26.16
C GLN A 167 13.69 -12.26 -27.19
N HIS A 168 13.15 -11.06 -26.96
CA HIS A 168 13.27 -9.91 -27.85
C HIS A 168 13.52 -8.63 -27.01
N PRO A 169 14.75 -8.46 -26.47
CA PRO A 169 15.05 -7.35 -25.58
C PRO A 169 15.01 -6.03 -26.33
N LEU A 170 14.60 -4.96 -25.63
CA LEU A 170 14.52 -3.61 -26.21
C LEU A 170 15.89 -3.08 -26.65
N SER A 171 16.95 -3.44 -25.92
CA SER A 171 18.33 -3.14 -26.27
C SER A 171 19.29 -3.99 -25.41
N LEU A 172 20.50 -4.22 -25.89
CA LEU A 172 21.57 -4.85 -25.13
C LEU A 172 22.53 -3.77 -24.64
N VAL A 173 22.64 -3.63 -23.32
CA VAL A 173 23.60 -2.71 -22.69
C VAL A 173 24.94 -3.43 -22.53
N PRO A 174 26.06 -2.86 -23.01
CA PRO A 174 27.38 -3.46 -22.82
C PRO A 174 27.72 -3.67 -21.35
N LYS A 175 28.59 -4.65 -21.09
CA LYS A 175 29.10 -4.90 -19.73
C LYS A 175 29.77 -3.66 -19.17
N THR A 176 29.50 -3.35 -17.90
CA THR A 176 30.11 -2.25 -17.17
C THR A 176 30.97 -2.77 -16.04
N ALA A 177 31.92 -1.96 -15.56
CA ALA A 177 32.71 -2.27 -14.37
C ALA A 177 31.95 -1.98 -13.06
N LEU A 178 30.77 -1.35 -13.14
CA LEU A 178 30.01 -0.91 -11.97
C LEU A 178 29.13 -2.01 -11.38
N ALA A 179 28.74 -3.02 -12.18
CA ALA A 179 27.89 -4.12 -11.73
C ALA A 179 28.51 -5.46 -12.11
N HIS A 180 28.65 -6.37 -11.14
CA HIS A 180 29.08 -7.73 -11.41
C HIS A 180 27.87 -8.63 -11.71
N PRO A 181 27.99 -9.63 -12.61
CA PRO A 181 26.91 -10.60 -12.85
C PRO A 181 26.46 -11.37 -11.60
N ALA A 182 27.30 -11.46 -10.58
CA ALA A 182 26.96 -12.06 -9.28
C ALA A 182 26.09 -11.16 -8.41
N ASP A 183 26.03 -9.85 -8.71
CA ASP A 183 25.27 -8.84 -7.97
C ASP A 183 23.86 -8.65 -8.53
N SER A 184 23.59 -9.18 -9.73
CA SER A 184 22.27 -9.06 -10.35
C SER A 184 21.32 -10.11 -9.79
N ALA A 185 20.27 -9.64 -9.12
CA ALA A 185 19.04 -10.40 -8.90
C ALA A 185 18.33 -10.69 -10.26
N GLU A 186 17.09 -11.17 -10.21
CA GLU A 186 16.25 -11.44 -11.40
C GLU A 186 16.17 -10.23 -12.37
N TYR A 187 16.27 -9.00 -11.85
CA TYR A 187 16.30 -7.77 -12.64
C TYR A 187 17.43 -6.84 -12.19
N THR A 188 17.87 -5.96 -13.09
CA THR A 188 18.82 -4.88 -12.81
C THR A 188 18.21 -3.54 -13.24
N LEU A 189 18.43 -2.49 -12.45
CA LEU A 189 17.96 -1.15 -12.79
C LEU A 189 18.98 -0.40 -13.66
N LEU A 190 18.44 0.37 -14.61
CA LEU A 190 19.20 1.28 -15.47
C LEU A 190 18.74 2.71 -15.18
N ILE A 191 19.69 3.65 -15.19
CA ILE A 191 19.38 5.09 -15.18
C ILE A 191 19.54 5.61 -16.59
N GLY A 192 18.50 6.27 -17.10
CA GLY A 192 18.51 6.92 -18.39
C GLY A 192 17.94 8.33 -18.35
N LYS A 193 18.26 9.12 -19.38
CA LYS A 193 17.71 10.45 -19.61
C LYS A 193 16.79 10.39 -20.83
N MET A 194 15.53 10.77 -20.63
CA MET A 194 14.58 10.92 -21.74
C MET A 194 14.94 12.16 -22.56
N LEU A 195 15.02 11.98 -23.88
CA LEU A 195 15.21 13.04 -24.85
C LEU A 195 13.87 13.70 -25.20
N ALA A 196 13.93 14.89 -25.81
CA ALA A 196 12.73 15.56 -26.34
C ALA A 196 11.98 14.73 -27.39
N SER A 197 12.67 13.79 -28.06
CA SER A 197 12.05 12.84 -29.01
C SER A 197 11.26 11.71 -28.33
N GLY A 198 11.29 11.59 -27.00
CA GLY A 198 10.70 10.47 -26.26
C GLY A 198 11.59 9.23 -26.17
N GLN A 199 12.70 9.17 -26.90
CA GLN A 199 13.70 8.11 -26.72
C GLN A 199 14.45 8.29 -25.39
N THR A 200 14.79 7.20 -24.73
CA THR A 200 15.59 7.23 -23.49
C THR A 200 17.03 6.84 -23.79
N GLN A 201 17.98 7.73 -23.48
CA GLN A 201 19.40 7.40 -23.46
C GLN A 201 19.75 6.74 -22.14
N VAL A 202 20.19 5.48 -22.17
CA VAL A 202 20.71 4.79 -20.98
C VAL A 202 22.08 5.37 -20.64
N LEU A 203 22.23 5.85 -19.41
CA LEU A 203 23.46 6.49 -18.91
C LEU A 203 24.31 5.55 -18.06
N SER A 204 23.67 4.70 -17.24
CA SER A 204 24.40 3.79 -16.35
C SER A 204 23.55 2.61 -15.87
N VAL A 205 24.24 1.57 -15.39
CA VAL A 205 23.66 0.46 -14.61
C VAL A 205 23.71 0.84 -13.12
N VAL A 206 22.66 0.53 -12.36
CA VAL A 206 22.58 0.81 -10.92
C VAL A 206 23.10 -0.40 -10.12
N PRO A 207 24.27 -0.30 -9.47
CA PRO A 207 24.79 -1.37 -8.62
C PRO A 207 23.97 -1.54 -7.34
N GLY A 208 23.93 -2.76 -6.81
CA GLY A 208 23.31 -3.05 -5.50
C GLY A 208 21.80 -2.75 -5.45
N SER A 209 21.11 -2.82 -6.60
CA SER A 209 19.66 -2.60 -6.65
C SER A 209 18.92 -3.61 -5.76
N THR A 210 18.17 -3.10 -4.78
CA THR A 210 17.44 -3.97 -3.84
C THR A 210 16.15 -4.51 -4.46
N THR A 211 15.66 -5.65 -3.95
CA THR A 211 14.37 -6.23 -4.34
C THR A 211 13.23 -5.22 -4.25
N ALA A 212 13.18 -4.42 -3.17
CA ALA A 212 12.14 -3.41 -2.98
C ALA A 212 12.16 -2.32 -4.07
N MET A 213 13.34 -1.89 -4.51
CA MET A 213 13.47 -0.90 -5.60
C MET A 213 12.97 -1.47 -6.93
N ILE A 214 13.31 -2.74 -7.21
CA ILE A 214 12.85 -3.44 -8.42
C ILE A 214 11.34 -3.61 -8.39
N GLU A 215 10.77 -4.07 -7.28
CA GLU A 215 9.32 -4.23 -7.12
C GLU A 215 8.58 -2.89 -7.27
N GLN A 216 9.13 -1.81 -6.70
CA GLN A 216 8.56 -0.48 -6.85
C GLN A 216 8.60 0.01 -8.31
N ALA A 217 9.68 -0.27 -9.04
CA ALA A 217 9.79 0.05 -10.47
C ALA A 217 8.74 -0.71 -11.30
N ILE A 218 8.60 -2.02 -11.08
CA ILE A 218 7.59 -2.86 -11.73
C ILE A 218 6.17 -2.32 -11.42
N ARG A 219 5.93 -1.94 -10.17
CA ARG A 219 4.63 -1.37 -9.76
C ARG A 219 4.33 -0.04 -10.45
N LYS A 220 5.34 0.80 -10.68
CA LYS A 220 5.19 2.05 -11.46
C LYS A 220 4.85 1.78 -12.92
N ILE A 221 5.48 0.79 -13.54
CA ILE A 221 5.14 0.34 -14.90
C ILE A 221 3.68 -0.12 -14.95
N ALA A 222 3.26 -0.97 -14.00
CA ALA A 222 1.89 -1.46 -13.93
C ALA A 222 0.87 -0.33 -13.78
N GLN A 223 1.16 0.67 -12.94
CA GLN A 223 0.30 1.84 -12.78
C GLN A 223 0.17 2.65 -14.07
N GLU A 224 1.28 2.89 -14.77
CA GLU A 224 1.27 3.64 -16.04
C GLU A 224 0.48 2.91 -17.12
N LEU A 225 0.61 1.58 -17.21
CA LEU A 225 -0.17 0.78 -18.15
C LEU A 225 -1.68 0.82 -17.83
N LEU A 226 -2.07 0.83 -16.55
CA LEU A 226 -3.47 1.00 -16.17
C LEU A 226 -4.00 2.38 -16.57
N ASN A 227 -3.22 3.44 -16.32
CA ASN A 227 -3.61 4.80 -16.71
C ASN A 227 -3.85 4.90 -18.21
N LYS A 228 -2.99 4.29 -19.04
CA LYS A 228 -3.16 4.26 -20.50
C LYS A 228 -4.42 3.51 -20.94
N VAL A 229 -4.78 2.42 -20.27
CA VAL A 229 -6.03 1.71 -20.54
C VAL A 229 -7.23 2.59 -20.20
N ASP A 230 -7.21 3.28 -19.06
CA ASP A 230 -8.29 4.19 -18.66
C ASP A 230 -8.43 5.37 -19.63
N GLU A 231 -7.31 5.95 -20.08
CA GLU A 231 -7.29 7.01 -21.10
C GLU A 231 -7.88 6.54 -22.43
N HIS A 232 -7.50 5.33 -22.88
CA HIS A 232 -8.02 4.76 -24.12
C HIS A 232 -9.54 4.51 -24.04
N ILE A 233 -10.04 3.99 -22.92
CA ILE A 233 -11.47 3.77 -22.69
C ILE A 233 -12.23 5.11 -22.75
N LYS A 234 -11.70 6.17 -22.12
CA LYS A 234 -12.31 7.50 -22.15
C LYS A 234 -12.35 8.07 -23.57
N ALA A 235 -11.24 8.01 -24.30
CA ALA A 235 -11.17 8.49 -25.67
C ALA A 235 -12.18 7.77 -26.59
N GLN A 236 -12.34 6.45 -26.43
CA GLN A 236 -13.32 5.68 -27.18
C GLN A 236 -14.77 6.04 -26.82
N ALA A 237 -15.06 6.30 -25.55
CA ALA A 237 -16.39 6.71 -25.10
C ALA A 237 -16.77 8.10 -25.64
N GLU A 238 -15.83 9.05 -25.67
CA GLU A 238 -16.03 10.38 -26.25
C GLU A 238 -16.29 10.31 -27.77
N LEU A 239 -15.51 9.49 -28.49
CA LEU A 239 -15.72 9.24 -29.92
C LEU A 239 -17.12 8.65 -30.19
N ALA A 240 -17.56 7.69 -29.40
CA ALA A 240 -18.88 7.08 -29.54
C ALA A 240 -20.01 8.06 -29.24
N ALA A 241 -19.86 8.91 -28.22
CA ALA A 241 -20.83 9.96 -27.90
C ALA A 241 -20.94 10.99 -29.03
N GLN A 242 -19.81 11.42 -29.61
CA GLN A 242 -19.78 12.36 -30.72
C GLN A 242 -20.45 11.79 -31.98
N ALA A 243 -20.22 10.50 -32.26
CA ALA A 243 -20.86 9.79 -33.37
C ALA A 243 -22.38 9.71 -33.19
N ALA A 244 -22.86 9.38 -31.98
CA ALA A 244 -24.28 9.32 -31.68
C ALA A 244 -24.98 10.69 -31.80
N ILE A 245 -24.32 11.78 -31.37
CA ILE A 245 -24.84 13.14 -31.52
C ILE A 245 -24.96 13.52 -33.01
N THR A 246 -23.96 13.15 -33.81
CA THR A 246 -23.94 13.45 -35.25
C THR A 246 -25.00 12.64 -36.00
N GLU A 247 -25.19 11.37 -35.63
CA GLU A 247 -26.23 10.51 -36.19
C GLU A 247 -27.64 11.01 -35.84
N ALA A 248 -27.87 11.42 -34.59
CA ALA A 248 -29.13 12.01 -34.15
C ALA A 248 -29.43 13.34 -34.86
N ALA A 249 -28.43 14.20 -35.06
CA ALA A 249 -28.55 15.45 -35.80
C ALA A 249 -28.91 15.21 -37.28
N ASN A 250 -28.28 14.23 -37.92
CA ASN A 250 -28.59 13.85 -39.30
C ASN A 250 -30.03 13.31 -39.41
N GLN A 251 -30.44 12.43 -38.50
CA GLN A 251 -31.81 11.89 -38.49
C GLN A 251 -32.88 12.97 -38.28
N ALA A 252 -32.60 13.96 -37.43
CA ALA A 252 -33.50 15.11 -37.23
C ALA A 252 -33.61 15.98 -38.49
N TYR A 253 -32.48 16.28 -39.15
CA TYR A 253 -32.44 17.06 -40.38
C TYR A 253 -33.22 16.41 -41.53
N PHE A 254 -33.09 15.09 -41.73
CA PHE A 254 -33.85 14.37 -42.76
C PHE A 254 -35.35 14.29 -42.45
N LYS A 255 -35.75 14.43 -41.18
CA LYS A 255 -37.15 14.41 -40.75
C LYS A 255 -37.85 15.77 -40.90
N GLU A 256 -37.09 16.86 -40.91
CA GLU A 256 -37.59 18.22 -41.18
C GLU A 256 -37.67 18.54 -42.68
N MET A 257 -36.98 17.77 -43.52
CA MET A 257 -36.92 17.92 -44.99
C MET A 257 -37.91 17.01 -45.74
N ALA A 258 -38.68 16.19 -45.03
CA ALA A 258 -39.71 15.28 -45.56
C ALA A 258 -41.11 15.79 -45.23
#